data_AF-A0A6I6JKY0-F1
#
_entry.id   AF-A0A6I6JKY0-F1
#
_cell.length_a   1.000
_cell.length_b   1.000
_cell.length_c   1.000
_cell.angle_alpha   90.00
_cell.angle_beta   90.00
_cell.angle_gamma   90.00
#
_symmetry.space_group_name_H-M   'P 1'
#
loop_
_entity.id
_entity.type
_entity.pdbx_description
1 polymer ?
#
loop_
_entity_poly.entity_id
_entity_poly.type
_entity_poly.pdbx_seq_one_letter_code
_entity_poly.pdbx_strand_id
1 'polypeptide(L)'
;MKMNRRVFIKACGVMAGYAVLGANLTKEAVASTMDFVGLRQTSVYTADAKIYKVRKSQDNPMIKKIYDHEHGFLHEGPCGHMSHHLLHTHYNDRSARLAALKNKGFKFNL
;
A
#
# COMPACT_ATOMS: atom_id res chain seq x y z
N MET A 1 -39.08 -40.59 17.45
CA MET A 1 -38.46 -39.66 18.43
C MET A 1 -39.44 -38.51 18.71
N LYS A 2 -40.15 -38.49 19.85
CA LYS A 2 -41.10 -37.41 20.17
C LYS A 2 -40.33 -36.16 20.58
N MET A 3 -40.35 -35.13 19.74
CA MET A 3 -39.60 -33.90 19.94
C MET A 3 -40.31 -33.01 20.97
N ASN A 4 -39.74 -32.87 22.16
CA ASN A 4 -40.25 -31.97 23.18
C ASN A 4 -39.87 -30.52 22.86
N ARG A 5 -40.75 -29.57 23.15
CA ARG A 5 -40.56 -28.11 23.00
C ARG A 5 -39.19 -27.59 23.48
N ARG A 6 -38.64 -28.13 24.57
CA ARG A 6 -37.29 -27.78 25.07
C ARG A 6 -36.15 -28.27 24.16
N VAL A 7 -36.31 -29.45 23.55
CA VAL A 7 -35.34 -30.00 22.59
C VAL A 7 -35.37 -29.21 21.29
N PHE A 8 -36.57 -28.80 20.85
CA PHE A 8 -36.74 -27.94 19.68
C PHE A 8 -36.05 -26.58 19.85
N ILE A 9 -36.27 -25.88 20.97
CA ILE A 9 -35.62 -24.58 21.24
C ILE A 9 -34.08 -24.71 21.29
N LYS A 10 -33.55 -25.78 21.89
CA LYS A 10 -32.10 -26.03 21.91
C LYS A 10 -31.55 -26.29 20.51
N ALA A 11 -32.24 -27.09 19.70
CA ALA A 11 -31.85 -27.35 18.32
C ALA A 11 -31.84 -26.05 17.50
N CYS A 12 -32.87 -25.21 17.62
CA CYS A 12 -32.91 -23.90 16.97
C CYS A 12 -31.76 -22.98 17.42
N GLY A 13 -31.44 -22.95 18.71
CA GLY A 13 -30.32 -22.13 19.23
C GLY A 13 -28.96 -22.56 18.68
N VAL A 14 -28.72 -23.88 18.60
CA VAL A 14 -27.49 -24.43 18.01
C VAL A 14 -27.43 -24.12 16.51
N MET A 15 -28.53 -24.32 15.78
CA MET A 15 -28.63 -24.01 14.35
C MET A 15 -28.38 -22.52 14.08
N ALA A 16 -28.95 -21.63 14.89
CA ALA A 16 -28.73 -20.18 14.79
C ALA A 16 -27.25 -19.83 15.06
N GLY A 17 -26.63 -20.44 16.07
CA GLY A 17 -25.21 -20.28 16.36
C GLY A 17 -24.31 -20.69 15.19
N TYR A 18 -24.58 -21.86 14.58
CA TYR A 18 -23.84 -22.31 13.40
C TYR A 18 -24.06 -21.40 12.18
N ALA A 19 -25.27 -20.89 11.98
CA ALA A 19 -25.55 -19.97 10.88
C ALA A 19 -24.78 -18.64 11.03
N VAL A 20 -24.73 -18.07 12.25
CA VAL A 20 -23.97 -16.84 12.53
C VAL A 20 -22.46 -17.08 12.36
N LEU A 21 -21.95 -18.20 12.87
CA LEU A 21 -20.54 -18.56 12.71
C LEU A 21 -20.18 -18.70 11.22
N GLY A 22 -21.01 -19.40 10.44
CA GLY A 22 -20.82 -19.57 9.00
C GLY A 22 -20.84 -18.25 8.22
N ALA A 23 -21.77 -17.35 8.55
CA ALA A 23 -21.86 -16.03 7.92
C ALA A 23 -20.62 -15.15 8.20
N ASN A 24 -20.08 -15.21 9.42
CA ASN A 24 -18.88 -14.44 9.78
C ASN A 24 -17.63 -14.97 9.10
N LEU A 25 -17.42 -16.30 9.09
CA LEU A 25 -16.28 -16.92 8.44
C LEU A 25 -16.28 -16.70 6.92
N THR A 26 -17.45 -16.79 6.28
CA THR A 26 -17.57 -16.50 4.84
C THR A 26 -17.30 -15.04 4.52
N LYS A 27 -17.79 -14.10 5.33
CA LYS A 27 -17.49 -12.67 5.18
C LYS A 27 -15.98 -12.39 5.29
N GLU A 28 -15.31 -13.00 6.25
CA GLU A 28 -13.86 -12.84 6.45
C GLU A 28 -13.05 -13.47 5.31
N ALA A 29 -13.47 -14.63 4.80
CA ALA A 29 -12.85 -15.26 3.63
C ALA A 29 -13.05 -14.44 2.34
N VAL A 30 -14.22 -13.84 2.14
CA VAL A 30 -14.46 -12.94 1.00
C VAL A 30 -13.64 -11.66 1.16
N ALA A 31 -13.53 -11.11 2.36
CA ALA A 31 -12.69 -9.94 2.61
C ALA A 31 -11.20 -10.24 2.35
N SER A 32 -10.69 -11.39 2.78
CA SER A 32 -9.29 -11.77 2.57
C SER A 32 -8.97 -12.07 1.11
N THR A 33 -9.91 -12.64 0.35
CA THR A 33 -9.76 -12.80 -1.11
C THR A 33 -9.77 -11.47 -1.85
N MET A 34 -10.38 -10.41 -1.31
CA MET A 34 -10.36 -9.08 -1.91
C MET A 34 -9.14 -8.24 -1.48
N ASP A 35 -8.36 -8.68 -0.48
CA ASP A 35 -7.20 -7.93 0.05
C ASP A 35 -5.89 -8.18 -0.73
N PHE A 36 -5.96 -8.14 -2.06
CA PHE A 36 -4.76 -8.27 -2.90
C PHE A 36 -3.77 -7.12 -2.69
N VAL A 37 -4.26 -5.93 -2.31
CA VAL A 37 -3.42 -4.76 -2.05
C VAL A 37 -2.59 -4.98 -0.78
N GLY A 38 -3.22 -5.42 0.32
CA GLY A 38 -2.54 -5.71 1.58
C GLY A 38 -1.52 -6.85 1.43
N LEU A 39 -1.86 -7.90 0.67
CA LEU A 39 -0.94 -8.99 0.38
C LEU A 39 0.30 -8.53 -0.42
N ARG A 40 0.11 -7.69 -1.44
CA ARG A 40 1.23 -7.12 -2.22
C ARG A 40 2.12 -6.23 -1.36
N GLN A 41 1.53 -5.35 -0.55
CA GLN A 41 2.28 -4.50 0.37
C GLN A 41 3.08 -5.34 1.38
N THR A 42 2.44 -6.32 2.01
CA THR A 42 3.07 -7.21 2.99
C THR A 42 4.26 -7.96 2.37
N SER A 43 4.11 -8.46 1.14
CA SER A 43 5.19 -9.15 0.44
C SER A 43 6.42 -8.23 0.22
N VAL A 44 6.19 -7.00 -0.25
CA VAL A 44 7.25 -6.01 -0.48
C VAL A 44 8.01 -5.68 0.82
N TYR A 45 7.28 -5.40 1.91
CA TYR A 45 7.93 -5.07 3.19
C TYR A 45 8.59 -6.28 3.85
N THR A 46 8.05 -7.48 3.64
CA THR A 46 8.69 -8.71 4.12
C THR A 46 10.03 -8.93 3.40
N ALA A 47 10.10 -8.69 2.10
CA ALA A 47 11.33 -8.76 1.34
C ALA A 47 12.35 -7.72 1.84
N ASP A 48 11.91 -6.47 2.07
CA ASP A 48 12.77 -5.43 2.64
C ASP A 48 13.36 -5.84 3.99
N ALA A 49 12.53 -6.36 4.90
CA ALA A 49 12.96 -6.69 6.26
C ALA A 49 13.82 -7.95 6.36
N LYS A 50 13.58 -8.96 5.50
CA LYS A 50 14.17 -10.30 5.68
C LYS A 50 15.17 -10.71 4.60
N ILE A 51 15.10 -10.13 3.41
CA ILE A 51 15.92 -10.57 2.26
C ILE A 51 17.10 -9.61 2.03
N TYR A 52 16.86 -8.29 2.08
CA TYR A 52 17.91 -7.32 1.77
C TYR A 52 18.89 -7.10 2.93
N LYS A 53 20.18 -7.25 2.62
CA LYS A 53 21.27 -7.06 3.59
C LYS A 53 21.58 -5.58 3.87
N VAL A 54 21.36 -4.71 2.88
CA VAL A 54 21.56 -3.26 2.98
C VAL A 54 20.22 -2.57 2.75
N ARG A 55 19.70 -1.89 3.77
CA ARG A 55 18.38 -1.22 3.72
C ARG A 55 18.46 0.30 3.67
N LYS A 56 19.58 0.86 4.12
CA LYS A 56 19.83 2.30 4.14
C LYS A 56 20.54 2.70 2.85
N SER A 57 19.95 3.61 2.07
CA SER A 57 20.50 4.03 0.77
C SER A 57 21.92 4.59 0.88
N GLN A 58 22.24 5.29 1.97
CA GLN A 58 23.59 5.83 2.23
C GLN A 58 24.65 4.75 2.52
N ASP A 59 24.23 3.52 2.87
CA ASP A 59 25.14 2.40 3.09
C ASP A 59 25.39 1.59 1.82
N ASN A 60 24.67 1.89 0.73
CA ASN A 60 24.83 1.16 -0.54
C ASN A 60 26.20 1.48 -1.17
N PRO A 61 27.06 0.46 -1.40
CA PRO A 61 28.40 0.68 -1.95
C PRO A 61 28.40 1.32 -3.34
N MET A 62 27.38 1.06 -4.15
CA MET A 62 27.26 1.67 -5.49
C MET A 62 26.91 3.16 -5.40
N ILE A 63 26.06 3.54 -4.43
CA ILE A 63 25.73 4.95 -4.18
C ILE A 63 26.96 5.70 -3.66
N LYS A 64 27.69 5.10 -2.70
CA LYS A 64 28.95 5.67 -2.21
C LYS A 64 29.95 5.90 -3.34
N LYS A 65 30.07 4.95 -4.27
CA LYS A 65 30.96 5.08 -5.44
C LYS A 65 30.56 6.23 -6.37
N ILE A 66 29.26 6.44 -6.60
CA ILE A 66 28.78 7.52 -7.48
C ILE A 66 29.04 8.89 -6.85
N TYR A 67 28.83 9.02 -5.53
CA TYR A 67 29.00 10.26 -4.77
C TYR A 67 30.40 10.41 -4.15
N ASP A 68 31.35 9.57 -4.55
CA ASP A 68 32.72 9.65 -4.06
C ASP A 68 33.36 10.99 -4.46
N HIS A 69 34.00 11.67 -3.51
CA HIS A 69 34.53 13.02 -3.73
C HIS A 69 35.77 13.06 -4.63
N GLU A 70 36.50 11.95 -4.77
CA GLU A 70 37.76 11.90 -5.52
C GLU A 70 37.56 11.37 -6.95
N HIS A 71 36.68 10.37 -7.10
CA HIS A 71 36.52 9.61 -8.34
C HIS A 71 35.05 9.43 -8.75
N GLY A 72 34.11 9.96 -7.97
CA GLY A 72 32.68 9.86 -8.24
C GLY A 72 32.22 10.82 -9.33
N PHE A 73 31.20 10.41 -10.08
CA PHE A 73 30.57 11.28 -11.07
C PHE A 73 29.77 12.43 -10.43
N LEU A 74 29.19 12.19 -9.26
CA LEU A 74 28.49 13.19 -8.45
C LEU A 74 29.35 13.61 -7.25
N HIS A 75 30.62 13.91 -7.49
CA HIS A 75 31.61 14.20 -6.45
C HIS A 75 31.30 15.45 -5.60
N GLU A 76 30.44 16.37 -6.07
CA GLU A 76 29.98 17.52 -5.28
C GLU A 76 29.00 17.12 -4.16
N GLY A 77 28.53 15.87 -4.19
CA GLY A 77 27.62 15.33 -3.19
C GLY A 77 26.13 15.57 -3.52
N PRO A 78 25.25 15.17 -2.59
CA PRO A 78 23.82 15.45 -2.68
C PRO A 78 23.56 16.95 -2.80
N CYS A 79 22.60 17.34 -3.63
CA CYS A 79 22.27 18.75 -3.90
C CYS A 79 23.39 19.59 -4.54
N GLY A 80 24.50 18.99 -5.00
CA GLY A 80 25.50 19.66 -5.85
C GLY A 80 24.92 20.06 -7.23
N HIS A 81 25.68 20.83 -8.01
CA HIS A 81 25.25 21.34 -9.32
C HIS A 81 24.85 20.22 -10.28
N MET A 82 25.71 19.19 -10.44
CA MET A 82 25.41 18.03 -11.29
C MET A 82 24.22 17.21 -10.77
N SER A 83 24.11 17.05 -9.45
CA SER A 83 22.97 16.38 -8.81
C SER A 83 21.67 17.14 -9.04
N HIS A 84 21.70 18.48 -8.96
CA HIS A 84 20.54 19.32 -9.24
C HIS A 84 20.13 19.25 -10.71
N HIS A 85 21.09 19.34 -11.63
CA HIS A 85 20.82 19.29 -13.06
C HIS A 85 20.22 17.95 -13.51
N LEU A 86 20.68 16.83 -12.94
CA LEU A 86 20.26 15.50 -13.38
C LEU A 86 19.12 14.88 -12.56
N LEU A 87 19.07 15.16 -11.25
CA LEU A 87 18.18 14.46 -10.32
C LEU A 87 17.07 15.36 -9.76
N HIS A 88 17.16 16.69 -9.93
CA HIS A 88 16.12 17.61 -9.48
C HIS A 88 15.24 18.05 -10.67
N THR A 89 14.04 18.52 -10.35
CA THR A 89 13.07 18.97 -11.35
C THR A 89 12.26 20.14 -10.80
N HIS A 90 11.52 20.80 -11.68
CA HIS A 90 10.65 21.92 -11.35
C HIS A 90 9.20 21.61 -11.71
N TYR A 91 8.28 22.14 -10.91
CA TYR A 91 6.85 22.04 -11.16
C TYR A 91 6.34 23.29 -11.86
N ASN A 92 5.40 23.10 -12.78
CA ASN A 92 4.70 24.19 -13.46
C ASN A 92 3.25 24.22 -12.98
N ASP A 93 2.72 25.41 -12.71
CA ASP A 93 1.31 25.57 -12.34
C ASP A 93 0.40 25.19 -13.51
N ARG A 94 -0.57 24.30 -13.24
CA ARG A 94 -1.57 23.81 -14.20
C ARG A 94 -3.00 24.16 -13.77
N SER A 95 -3.16 25.01 -12.76
CA SER A 95 -4.44 25.45 -12.18
C SER A 95 -5.37 26.10 -13.20
N ALA A 96 -4.82 26.85 -14.16
CA ALA A 96 -5.59 27.53 -15.22
C ALA A 96 -6.47 26.55 -16.03
N ARG A 97 -5.96 25.32 -16.29
CA ARG A 97 -6.72 24.30 -17.03
C ARG A 97 -7.88 23.75 -16.20
N LEU A 98 -7.68 23.59 -14.89
CA LEU A 98 -8.74 23.18 -13.97
C LEU A 98 -9.82 24.26 -13.85
N ALA A 99 -9.43 25.54 -13.77
CA ALA A 99 -10.37 26.67 -13.75
C ALA A 99 -11.22 26.72 -15.03
N ALA A 100 -10.59 26.56 -16.20
CA ALA A 100 -11.30 26.51 -17.48
C ALA A 100 -12.31 25.33 -17.55
N LEU A 101 -11.97 24.17 -16.99
CA LEU A 101 -12.88 23.01 -16.96
C LEU A 101 -14.04 23.22 -15.96
N LYS A 102 -13.78 23.82 -14.80
CA LYS A 102 -14.84 24.20 -13.86
C LYS A 102 -15.83 25.20 -14.50
N ASN A 103 -15.31 26.19 -15.22
CA ASN A 103 -16.14 27.17 -15.94
C ASN A 103 -16.98 26.53 -17.06
N LYS A 104 -16.52 25.43 -17.64
CA LYS A 104 -17.28 24.60 -18.60
C LYS A 104 -18.30 23.66 -17.94
N GLY A 105 -18.46 23.72 -16.61
CA GLY A 105 -19.45 22.95 -15.86
C GLY A 105 -19.00 21.56 -15.40
N PHE A 106 -17.71 21.21 -15.56
CA PHE A 106 -17.19 19.95 -15.03
C PHE A 106 -17.04 20.00 -13.50
N LYS A 107 -17.66 19.04 -12.81
CA LYS A 107 -17.53 18.85 -11.37
C LYS A 107 -16.44 17.81 -11.10
N PHE A 108 -15.42 18.20 -10.35
CA PHE A 108 -14.37 17.30 -9.90
C PHE A 108 -14.64 16.89 -8.45
N ASN A 109 -14.65 15.59 -8.19
CA ASN A 109 -14.53 15.07 -6.83
C ASN A 109 -13.03 14.93 -6.55
N LEU A 110 -12.43 16.01 -6.05
CA LEU A 110 -11.05 16.02 -5.55
C LEU A 110 -11.04 15.57 -4.09
#